data_AF-A0A3D4GGJ4-F1
#
_entry.id   AF-A0A3D4GGJ4-F1
#
_cell.length_a   1.000
_cell.length_b   1.000
_cell.length_c   1.000
_cell.angle_alpha   90.00
_cell.angle_beta   90.00
_cell.angle_gamma   90.00
#
_symmetry.space_group_name_H-M   'P 1'
#
loop_
_entity.id
_entity.type
_entity.pdbx_description
1 polymer ?
#
loop_
_entity_poly.entity_id
_entity_poly.type
_entity_poly.pdbx_seq_one_letter_code
_entity_poly.pdbx_strand_id
1 'polypeptide(L)'
;MGCLSESSRLFIKGRGCISIKDVKAGDIIWSVDMPNLQPIQSRVIASKMTGVKQIFLLETENHREIEATSNHPFLVLSHESVMKHYQTLQWKQLKDIKVGDYIGTSKGLTDIYQSKQLEFHFTKKRKTNKVIHDPTIPSSTSEKLMWIIGAYMGDGYCEKNSKKQWIRVYFAIPPKDKIRKKMENTLQEIFHVLPKPKGICLTIPSIIVAEFFRSLQLGDTAKTKRIPFWIYELPLKERLAFIEGYMDTDGSVRGNKKDKNGIQLGQIIFASVHKLLLEDLKLLMISCGLNPLKISTYTKFRTLYKGKWKYYTCHFLTHNIRDYLTYIRRNVEVPSPRIEFVRVVSIIPQGKEKTYDLEIKGTSNFIANGIIVHNSKLTMKYPSFILAGKGAKGETLSMALAGAGQHLDTGSKAIHLAPYTSSTIISKSISKDGGRTSYRGLVSIGPNAHGSKNKVVCDALILDSQSRSDTYPTERVLTNDVSLEHEATVSKIGEEQLFYLMSRGLTEEQASKMIVRGFAEPLVRKLPLEFAVEMNRLIDMEMEGSVG
;
A
#
# COMPACT_ATOMS: atom_id res chain seq x y z
N MET A 1 -7.33 -12.62 9.84
CA MET A 1 -7.13 -11.38 9.05
C MET A 1 -5.74 -10.84 9.35
N GLY A 2 -4.82 -10.98 8.39
CA GLY A 2 -3.47 -10.43 8.43
C GLY A 2 -3.49 -8.97 8.03
N CYS A 3 -2.80 -8.10 8.76
CA CYS A 3 -2.98 -6.66 8.65
C CYS A 3 -1.65 -5.91 8.83
N LEU A 4 -1.58 -4.70 8.28
CA LEU A 4 -0.43 -3.80 8.38
C LEU A 4 -0.67 -2.70 9.41
N SER A 5 0.39 -2.18 10.02
CA SER A 5 0.32 -1.00 10.90
C SER A 5 -0.01 0.29 10.12
N GLU A 6 -0.58 1.29 10.79
CA GLU A 6 -0.72 2.66 10.29
C GLU A 6 0.59 3.31 9.81
N SER A 7 1.74 2.80 10.26
CA SER A 7 3.06 3.23 9.80
C SER A 7 3.30 2.88 8.32
N SER A 8 2.60 1.88 7.78
CA SER A 8 2.73 1.45 6.39
C SER A 8 2.29 2.54 5.42
N ARG A 9 3.08 2.72 4.36
CA ARG A 9 2.96 3.76 3.33
C ARG A 9 2.75 3.12 1.98
N LEU A 10 1.76 3.62 1.24
CA LEU A 10 1.42 3.18 -0.11
C LEU A 10 1.47 4.36 -1.06
N PHE A 11 1.92 4.10 -2.30
CA PHE A 11 1.85 5.07 -3.38
C PHE A 11 0.46 5.06 -4.00
N ILE A 12 -0.24 6.19 -3.90
CA ILE A 12 -1.58 6.38 -4.40
C ILE A 12 -1.56 7.40 -5.54
N LYS A 13 -2.18 7.05 -6.66
CA LYS A 13 -2.32 7.97 -7.80
C LYS A 13 -3.11 9.22 -7.38
N GLY A 14 -2.61 10.40 -7.72
CA GLY A 14 -3.17 11.72 -7.40
C GLY A 14 -3.02 12.16 -5.96
N ARG A 15 -2.46 11.32 -5.07
CA ARG A 15 -2.33 11.62 -3.63
C ARG A 15 -0.94 11.37 -3.06
N GLY A 16 -0.04 10.78 -3.84
CA GLY A 16 1.35 10.53 -3.46
C GLY A 16 1.49 9.37 -2.48
N CYS A 17 2.53 9.40 -1.65
CA CYS A 17 2.75 8.37 -0.65
C CYS A 17 2.01 8.71 0.65
N ILE A 18 0.97 7.94 0.98
CA ILE A 18 0.14 8.17 2.18
C ILE A 18 0.14 6.95 3.09
N SER A 19 -0.30 7.14 4.34
CA SER A 19 -0.51 6.04 5.28
C SER A 19 -1.63 5.11 4.82
N ILE A 20 -1.50 3.82 5.08
CA ILE A 20 -2.57 2.83 4.85
C ILE A 20 -3.89 3.23 5.52
N LYS A 21 -3.85 3.95 6.64
CA LYS A 21 -5.04 4.42 7.35
C LYS A 21 -5.89 5.42 6.54
N ASP A 22 -5.26 6.13 5.61
CA ASP A 22 -5.86 7.22 4.82
C ASP A 22 -6.28 6.75 3.42
N VAL A 23 -6.09 5.46 3.12
CA VAL A 23 -6.48 4.80 1.87
C VAL A 23 -7.98 4.54 1.88
N LYS A 24 -8.64 4.87 0.77
CA LYS A 24 -10.09 4.79 0.57
C LYS A 24 -10.44 3.87 -0.59
N ALA A 25 -11.65 3.32 -0.56
CA ALA A 25 -12.22 2.65 -1.73
C ALA A 25 -12.19 3.57 -2.95
N GLY A 26 -11.80 3.04 -4.10
CA GLY A 26 -11.62 3.79 -5.35
C GLY A 26 -10.22 4.37 -5.56
N ASP A 27 -9.37 4.44 -4.52
CA ASP A 27 -7.97 4.84 -4.68
C ASP A 27 -7.25 3.86 -5.63
N ILE A 28 -6.31 4.38 -6.42
CA ILE A 28 -5.48 3.58 -7.34
C ILE A 28 -4.09 3.43 -6.73
N ILE A 29 -3.67 2.19 -6.52
CA ILE A 29 -2.40 1.83 -5.86
C ILE A 29 -1.55 0.95 -6.75
N TRP A 30 -0.31 0.73 -6.33
CA TRP A 30 0.58 -0.22 -6.99
C TRP A 30 0.45 -1.62 -6.41
N SER A 31 0.15 -2.58 -7.29
CA SER A 31 0.21 -4.01 -7.04
C SER A 31 1.20 -4.68 -7.97
N VAL A 32 1.36 -6.00 -7.86
CA VAL A 32 2.21 -6.80 -8.73
C VAL A 32 1.35 -7.75 -9.55
N ASP A 33 1.58 -7.73 -10.85
CA ASP A 33 1.10 -8.76 -11.76
C ASP A 33 1.97 -10.01 -11.57
N MET A 34 1.40 -11.06 -10.98
CA MET A 34 2.18 -12.23 -10.54
C MET A 34 2.82 -13.03 -11.70
N PRO A 35 2.15 -13.25 -12.85
CA PRO A 35 2.76 -13.92 -14.00
C PRO A 35 3.99 -13.20 -14.56
N ASN A 36 3.95 -11.87 -14.65
CA ASN A 36 5.03 -11.07 -15.27
C ASN A 36 5.99 -10.45 -14.25
N LEU A 37 5.70 -10.54 -12.95
CA LEU A 37 6.40 -9.88 -11.85
C LEU A 37 6.64 -8.39 -12.14
N GLN A 38 5.59 -7.69 -12.58
CA GLN A 38 5.63 -6.26 -12.87
C GLN A 38 4.73 -5.46 -11.93
N PRO A 39 5.17 -4.29 -11.44
CA PRO A 39 4.28 -3.34 -10.80
C PRO A 39 3.22 -2.84 -11.78
N ILE A 40 1.94 -2.97 -11.41
CA ILE A 40 0.80 -2.45 -12.15
C ILE A 40 -0.10 -1.62 -11.24
N GLN A 41 -0.94 -0.77 -11.84
CA GLN A 41 -1.93 0.02 -11.09
C GLN A 41 -3.21 -0.79 -10.88
N SER A 42 -3.64 -0.93 -9.63
CA SER A 42 -4.87 -1.62 -9.25
C SER A 42 -5.76 -0.73 -8.38
N ARG A 43 -7.07 -0.97 -8.46
CA ARG A 43 -8.06 -0.22 -7.69
C ARG A 43 -8.31 -0.87 -6.33
N VAL A 44 -8.38 -0.06 -5.29
CA VAL A 44 -8.84 -0.47 -3.95
C VAL A 44 -10.35 -0.63 -3.97
N ILE A 45 -10.84 -1.82 -3.60
CA ILE A 45 -12.26 -2.13 -3.43
C ILE A 45 -12.71 -1.66 -2.05
N ALA A 46 -11.96 -2.04 -1.01
CA ALA A 46 -12.29 -1.73 0.37
C ALA A 46 -11.02 -1.46 1.20
N SER A 47 -11.18 -0.67 2.25
CA SER A 47 -10.16 -0.38 3.27
C SER A 47 -10.82 -0.48 4.64
N LYS A 48 -10.21 -1.25 5.56
CA LYS A 48 -10.82 -1.53 6.87
C LYS A 48 -9.80 -1.48 7.99
N MET A 49 -10.14 -0.79 9.07
CA MET A 49 -9.45 -0.91 10.35
C MET A 49 -9.90 -2.19 11.06
N THR A 50 -8.94 -3.05 11.39
CA THR A 50 -9.22 -4.43 11.86
C THR A 50 -8.98 -4.62 13.36
N GLY A 51 -8.75 -3.52 14.09
CA GLY A 51 -8.50 -3.50 15.53
C GLY A 51 -7.04 -3.21 15.89
N VAL A 52 -6.79 -3.20 17.19
CA VAL A 52 -5.45 -3.08 17.77
C VAL A 52 -4.85 -4.48 17.94
N LYS A 53 -3.76 -4.77 17.25
CA LYS A 53 -3.14 -6.11 17.20
C LYS A 53 -1.65 -6.03 17.49
N GLN A 54 -1.11 -7.15 17.95
CA GLN A 54 0.33 -7.34 18.09
C GLN A 54 0.99 -7.24 16.71
N ILE A 55 1.99 -6.37 16.58
CA ILE A 55 2.76 -6.17 15.35
C ILE A 55 4.20 -6.66 15.51
N PHE A 56 4.82 -6.95 14.37
CA PHE A 56 6.20 -7.35 14.25
C PHE A 56 6.85 -6.49 13.16
N LEU A 57 8.03 -5.97 13.44
CA LEU A 57 8.84 -5.23 12.48
C LEU A 57 9.70 -6.22 11.69
N LEU A 58 9.44 -6.30 10.39
CA LEU A 58 10.29 -7.02 9.44
C LEU A 58 11.25 -6.05 8.76
N GLU A 59 12.52 -6.45 8.66
CA GLU A 59 13.55 -5.69 7.98
C GLU A 59 14.29 -6.54 6.95
N THR A 60 14.64 -5.93 5.81
CA THR A 60 15.38 -6.57 4.72
C THR A 60 16.79 -6.02 4.56
N GLU A 61 17.64 -6.74 3.82
CA GLU A 61 19.01 -6.34 3.51
C GLU A 61 19.10 -5.02 2.73
N ASN A 62 18.12 -4.73 1.87
CA ASN A 62 17.99 -3.44 1.17
C ASN A 62 17.29 -2.34 2.02
N HIS A 63 17.24 -2.52 3.35
CA HIS A 63 16.78 -1.54 4.34
C HIS A 63 15.31 -1.12 4.22
N ARG A 64 14.48 -2.04 3.74
CA ARG A 64 13.02 -1.92 3.77
C ARG A 64 12.54 -2.35 5.14
N GLU A 65 11.52 -1.67 5.61
CA GLU A 65 10.95 -1.86 6.94
C GLU A 65 9.43 -1.87 6.79
N ILE A 66 8.78 -2.88 7.37
CA ILE A 66 7.33 -2.97 7.40
C ILE A 66 6.87 -3.60 8.71
N GLU A 67 5.81 -3.03 9.27
CA GLU A 67 5.18 -3.52 10.49
C GLU A 67 3.86 -4.21 10.15
N ALA A 68 3.77 -5.48 10.51
CA ALA A 68 2.64 -6.33 10.17
C ALA A 68 2.28 -7.30 11.30
N THR A 69 1.07 -7.83 11.27
CA THR A 69 0.65 -8.90 12.19
C THR A 69 1.32 -10.22 11.83
N SER A 70 1.45 -11.13 12.80
CA SER A 70 2.09 -12.44 12.62
C SER A 70 1.50 -13.29 11.49
N ASN A 71 0.22 -13.12 11.18
CA ASN A 71 -0.49 -13.83 10.13
C ASN A 71 -0.55 -13.07 8.78
N HIS A 72 0.12 -11.93 8.64
CA HIS A 72 0.13 -11.18 7.39
C HIS A 72 1.04 -11.87 6.35
N PRO A 73 0.53 -12.14 5.12
CA PRO A 73 1.27 -12.84 4.08
C PRO A 73 2.25 -11.96 3.30
N PHE A 74 3.46 -12.48 3.05
CA PHE A 74 4.50 -11.89 2.20
C PHE A 74 4.86 -12.84 1.06
N LEU A 75 5.27 -12.28 -0.09
CA LEU A 75 5.75 -13.07 -1.21
C LEU A 75 7.16 -13.56 -0.91
N VAL A 76 7.35 -14.88 -0.80
CA VAL A 76 8.63 -15.52 -0.47
C VAL A 76 9.11 -16.38 -1.63
N LEU A 77 10.41 -16.30 -1.92
CA LEU A 77 11.10 -17.22 -2.82
C LEU A 77 11.55 -18.46 -2.03
N SER A 78 10.93 -19.61 -2.31
CA SER A 78 11.23 -20.87 -1.65
C SER A 78 12.18 -21.73 -2.45
N HIS A 79 13.00 -22.51 -1.75
CA HIS A 79 13.75 -23.62 -2.32
C HIS A 79 13.05 -24.92 -1.91
N GLU A 80 12.60 -25.74 -2.87
CA GLU A 80 12.17 -27.11 -2.57
C GLU A 80 13.39 -28.03 -2.50
N SER A 81 13.51 -28.77 -1.40
CA SER A 81 14.70 -29.56 -1.05
C SER A 81 14.64 -31.03 -1.49
N VAL A 82 13.61 -31.48 -2.22
CA VAL A 82 13.39 -32.92 -2.42
C VAL A 82 13.73 -33.42 -3.83
N MET A 83 13.55 -32.65 -4.90
CA MET A 83 14.01 -33.05 -6.25
C MET A 83 14.26 -31.83 -7.15
N LYS A 84 15.54 -31.57 -7.48
CA LYS A 84 16.02 -30.56 -8.46
C LYS A 84 15.72 -29.08 -8.11
N HIS A 85 16.65 -28.21 -8.49
CA HIS A 85 16.71 -26.78 -8.16
C HIS A 85 15.57 -25.93 -8.76
N TYR A 86 14.33 -26.11 -8.33
CA TYR A 86 13.23 -25.22 -8.68
C TYR A 86 12.97 -24.24 -7.54
N GLN A 87 13.09 -22.95 -7.85
CA GLN A 87 12.67 -21.86 -6.97
C GLN A 87 11.19 -21.60 -7.23
N THR A 88 10.36 -21.71 -6.19
CA THR A 88 8.92 -21.48 -6.29
C THR A 88 8.52 -20.24 -5.50
N LEU A 89 7.59 -19.47 -6.06
CA LEU A 89 6.99 -18.33 -5.38
C LEU A 89 5.84 -18.78 -4.52
N GLN A 90 5.86 -18.43 -3.24
CA GLN A 90 4.78 -18.75 -2.31
C GLN A 90 4.47 -17.60 -1.36
N TRP A 91 3.20 -17.51 -0.96
CA TRP A 91 2.77 -16.58 0.07
C TRP A 91 2.94 -17.22 1.44
N LYS A 92 3.85 -16.69 2.26
CA LYS A 92 4.06 -17.14 3.65
C LYS A 92 3.62 -16.09 4.64
N GLN A 93 3.00 -16.51 5.74
CA GLN A 93 2.67 -15.61 6.84
C GLN A 93 3.94 -15.19 7.58
N LEU A 94 3.96 -13.99 8.14
CA LEU A 94 5.12 -13.46 8.87
C LEU A 94 5.68 -14.40 9.94
N LYS A 95 4.81 -15.11 10.67
CA LYS A 95 5.19 -16.10 11.70
C LYS A 95 5.97 -17.29 11.15
N ASP A 96 5.81 -17.58 9.85
CA ASP A 96 6.42 -18.72 9.16
C ASP A 96 7.68 -18.29 8.38
N ILE A 97 7.98 -16.99 8.34
CA ILE A 97 9.18 -16.42 7.71
C ILE A 97 10.32 -16.43 8.72
N LYS A 98 11.50 -16.87 8.28
CA LYS A 98 12.72 -16.89 9.10
C LYS A 98 13.72 -15.84 8.61
N VAL A 99 14.56 -15.36 9.52
CA VAL A 99 15.74 -14.56 9.13
C VAL A 99 16.59 -15.39 8.18
N GLY A 100 16.93 -14.81 7.02
CA GLY A 100 17.59 -15.52 5.92
C GLY A 100 16.66 -15.88 4.75
N ASP A 101 15.34 -15.90 4.94
CA ASP A 101 14.38 -16.07 3.83
C ASP A 101 14.41 -14.87 2.89
N TYR A 102 14.04 -15.07 1.63
CA TYR A 102 14.00 -14.01 0.62
C TYR A 102 12.57 -13.57 0.34
N ILE A 103 12.26 -12.29 0.55
CA ILE A 103 10.93 -11.71 0.28
C ILE A 103 10.95 -10.79 -0.93
N GLY A 104 9.81 -10.71 -1.62
CA GLY A 104 9.63 -9.86 -2.79
C GLY A 104 9.58 -8.37 -2.42
N THR A 105 10.43 -7.58 -3.07
CA THR A 105 10.48 -6.11 -2.94
C THR A 105 10.50 -5.47 -4.33
N SER A 106 10.06 -4.23 -4.44
CA SER A 106 10.04 -3.48 -5.69
C SER A 106 11.39 -2.80 -5.93
N LYS A 107 11.97 -3.06 -7.10
CA LYS A 107 13.12 -2.37 -7.69
C LYS A 107 12.68 -1.13 -8.49
N GLY A 108 11.74 -0.38 -7.90
CA GLY A 108 11.14 0.81 -8.49
C GLY A 108 9.79 0.54 -9.18
N LEU A 109 8.98 1.58 -9.28
CA LEU A 109 7.65 1.53 -9.88
C LEU A 109 7.73 1.72 -11.40
N THR A 110 6.80 1.11 -12.13
CA THR A 110 6.74 1.20 -13.60
C THR A 110 6.64 2.65 -14.06
N ASP A 111 7.45 3.00 -15.06
CA ASP A 111 7.54 4.37 -15.56
C ASP A 111 6.43 4.64 -16.57
N ILE A 112 5.24 4.95 -16.08
CA ILE A 112 4.02 5.18 -16.88
C ILE A 112 3.64 6.66 -16.96
N TYR A 113 4.41 7.53 -16.30
CA TYR A 113 4.06 8.94 -16.14
C TYR A 113 4.71 9.81 -17.20
N GLN A 114 4.06 10.93 -17.49
CA GLN A 114 4.54 11.97 -18.41
C GLN A 114 4.85 13.25 -17.64
N SER A 115 5.65 14.12 -18.26
CA SER A 115 5.96 15.44 -17.72
C SER A 115 4.68 16.22 -17.41
N LYS A 116 4.64 16.85 -16.25
CA LYS A 116 3.45 17.54 -15.74
C LYS A 116 3.40 18.98 -16.26
N GLN A 117 2.22 19.44 -16.69
CA GLN A 117 2.00 20.87 -16.96
C GLN A 117 1.88 21.65 -15.64
N LEU A 118 2.51 22.81 -15.59
CA LEU A 118 2.59 23.69 -14.44
C LEU A 118 1.70 24.90 -14.68
N GLU A 119 0.65 25.04 -13.87
CA GLU A 119 -0.21 26.21 -13.89
C GLU A 119 0.36 27.29 -12.96
N PHE A 120 0.75 28.42 -13.54
CA PHE A 120 1.24 29.57 -12.78
C PHE A 120 0.66 30.86 -13.34
N HIS A 121 -0.12 31.56 -12.51
CA HIS A 121 -0.71 32.85 -12.84
C HIS A 121 -0.16 33.92 -11.89
N PHE A 122 0.45 34.96 -12.45
CA PHE A 122 0.99 36.08 -11.68
C PHE A 122 0.54 37.41 -12.27
N THR A 123 -0.18 38.19 -11.47
CA THR A 123 -0.62 39.54 -11.85
C THR A 123 0.30 40.59 -11.23
N LYS A 124 1.06 41.30 -12.06
CA LYS A 124 1.98 42.36 -11.61
C LYS A 124 1.21 43.65 -11.33
N LYS A 125 1.28 44.17 -10.09
CA LYS A 125 0.89 45.55 -9.80
C LYS A 125 2.06 46.48 -10.22
N ARG A 126 2.00 47.08 -11.41
CA ARG A 126 3.06 47.99 -11.90
C ARG A 126 3.13 49.25 -11.01
N LYS A 127 4.33 49.63 -10.55
CA LYS A 127 4.62 50.91 -9.89
C LYS A 127 5.73 51.74 -10.57
N THR A 128 6.36 51.24 -11.64
CA THR A 128 7.56 51.90 -12.22
C THR A 128 7.64 51.75 -13.75
N ASN A 129 8.05 52.82 -14.44
CA ASN A 129 8.22 52.92 -15.90
C ASN A 129 9.51 52.27 -16.48
N LYS A 130 10.27 51.49 -15.70
CA LYS A 130 11.44 50.78 -16.22
C LYS A 130 11.03 49.50 -16.95
N VAL A 131 11.48 49.36 -18.20
CA VAL A 131 11.40 48.10 -18.97
C VAL A 131 12.39 47.12 -18.34
N ILE A 132 11.87 46.16 -17.57
CA ILE A 132 12.62 45.01 -17.06
C ILE A 132 12.08 43.82 -17.83
N HIS A 133 12.94 43.08 -18.52
CA HIS A 133 12.54 41.80 -19.11
C HIS A 133 12.08 40.87 -17.99
N ASP A 134 10.82 40.46 -18.05
CA ASP A 134 10.26 39.52 -17.09
C ASP A 134 10.87 38.12 -17.35
N PRO A 135 11.16 37.34 -16.29
CA PRO A 135 11.73 36.00 -16.43
C PRO A 135 10.76 35.08 -17.15
N THR A 136 11.31 34.11 -17.88
CA THR A 136 10.52 33.02 -18.45
C THR A 136 10.11 32.05 -17.34
N ILE A 137 8.86 31.61 -17.32
CA ILE A 137 8.38 30.59 -16.38
C ILE A 137 8.08 29.33 -17.17
N PRO A 138 8.66 28.17 -16.81
CA PRO A 138 8.40 26.94 -17.52
C PRO A 138 6.95 26.50 -17.35
N SER A 139 6.31 26.12 -18.46
CA SER A 139 4.93 25.62 -18.50
C SER A 139 4.82 24.13 -18.18
N SER A 140 5.94 23.39 -18.18
CA SER A 140 5.97 21.97 -17.85
C SER A 140 7.20 21.58 -17.04
N THR A 141 7.15 20.42 -16.41
CA THR A 141 8.31 19.80 -15.79
C THR A 141 9.33 19.34 -16.85
N SER A 142 10.59 19.28 -16.43
CA SER A 142 11.72 18.80 -17.22
C SER A 142 12.85 18.40 -16.27
N GLU A 143 13.80 17.58 -16.72
CA GLU A 143 14.94 17.15 -15.88
C GLU A 143 15.69 18.34 -15.28
N LYS A 144 15.97 19.38 -16.09
CA LYS A 144 16.67 20.58 -15.64
C LYS A 144 15.88 21.37 -14.59
N LEU A 145 14.56 21.51 -14.77
CA LEU A 145 13.70 22.18 -13.80
C LEU A 145 13.64 21.39 -12.50
N MET A 146 13.46 20.07 -12.60
CA MET A 146 13.39 19.19 -11.44
C MET A 146 14.70 19.18 -10.66
N TRP A 147 15.85 19.25 -11.33
CA TRP A 147 17.15 19.44 -10.68
C TRP A 147 17.21 20.75 -9.86
N ILE A 148 16.74 21.88 -10.41
CA ILE A 148 16.69 23.15 -9.63
C ILE A 148 15.72 23.04 -8.45
N ILE A 149 14.56 22.42 -8.65
CA ILE A 149 13.58 22.22 -7.56
C ILE A 149 14.16 21.33 -6.46
N GLY A 150 14.91 20.28 -6.82
CA GLY A 150 15.67 19.45 -5.89
C GLY A 150 16.70 20.27 -5.11
N ALA A 151 17.49 21.09 -5.82
CA ALA A 151 18.45 21.99 -5.20
C ALA A 151 17.80 23.03 -4.26
N TYR A 152 16.57 23.45 -4.57
CA TYR A 152 15.78 24.31 -3.69
C TYR A 152 15.36 23.57 -2.41
N MET A 153 15.05 22.28 -2.50
CA MET A 153 14.68 21.47 -1.33
C MET A 153 15.83 21.30 -0.34
N GLY A 154 17.06 21.15 -0.82
CA GLY A 154 18.25 21.20 0.04
C GLY A 154 18.49 22.60 0.60
N ASP A 155 19.20 23.43 -0.18
CA ASP A 155 19.74 24.72 0.28
C ASP A 155 18.95 25.96 -0.17
N GLY A 156 17.77 25.77 -0.74
CA GLY A 156 16.91 26.86 -1.20
C GLY A 156 16.03 27.48 -0.13
N TYR A 157 15.79 28.79 -0.20
CA TYR A 157 14.72 29.44 0.57
C TYR A 157 14.26 30.76 -0.06
N CYS A 158 13.03 31.16 0.24
CA CYS A 158 12.48 32.46 -0.12
C CYS A 158 12.64 33.46 1.03
N GLU A 159 13.29 34.60 0.77
CA GLU A 159 13.36 35.71 1.73
C GLU A 159 12.34 36.78 1.34
N LYS A 160 11.41 37.07 2.25
CA LYS A 160 10.41 38.13 2.07
C LYS A 160 10.71 39.31 2.99
N ASN A 161 10.59 40.52 2.46
CA ASN A 161 10.59 41.74 3.26
C ASN A 161 9.22 42.41 3.18
N SER A 162 8.40 42.24 4.23
CA SER A 162 7.05 42.80 4.31
C SER A 162 7.02 44.34 4.26
N LYS A 163 8.05 45.01 4.79
CA LYS A 163 8.13 46.47 4.81
C LYS A 163 8.45 47.07 3.44
N LYS A 164 9.36 46.42 2.69
CA LYS A 164 9.84 46.88 1.38
C LYS A 164 9.16 46.19 0.19
N GLN A 165 8.16 45.35 0.43
CA GLN A 165 7.35 44.63 -0.57
C GLN A 165 8.18 43.92 -1.65
N TRP A 166 9.27 43.25 -1.27
CA TRP A 166 10.03 42.39 -2.18
C TRP A 166 10.19 40.97 -1.61
N ILE A 167 10.33 40.03 -2.54
CA ILE A 167 10.64 38.63 -2.27
C ILE A 167 11.71 38.17 -3.27
N ARG A 168 12.60 37.28 -2.83
CA ARG A 168 13.68 36.71 -3.67
C ARG A 168 14.01 35.29 -3.25
N VAL A 169 14.54 34.52 -4.20
CA VAL A 169 15.01 33.16 -3.96
C VAL A 169 16.50 33.18 -3.61
N TYR A 170 16.91 32.31 -2.71
CA TYR A 170 18.30 32.04 -2.37
C TYR A 170 18.64 30.57 -2.55
N PHE A 171 19.89 30.31 -2.87
CA PHE A 171 20.54 29.01 -2.75
C PHE A 171 21.86 29.20 -1.97
N ALA A 172 22.05 28.45 -0.89
CA ALA A 172 23.25 28.54 -0.05
C ALA A 172 24.46 27.79 -0.66
N ILE A 173 24.87 28.15 -1.88
CA ILE A 173 25.96 27.49 -2.62
C ILE A 173 27.24 28.35 -2.58
N PRO A 174 28.31 27.89 -1.92
CA PRO A 174 29.56 28.65 -1.79
C PRO A 174 30.22 28.99 -3.14
N PRO A 175 30.94 30.13 -3.25
CA PRO A 175 31.58 30.55 -4.51
C PRO A 175 32.54 29.55 -5.14
N LYS A 176 33.21 28.73 -4.34
CA LYS A 176 34.19 27.73 -4.80
C LYS A 176 33.56 26.40 -5.19
N ASP A 177 32.26 26.23 -4.99
CA ASP A 177 31.57 24.98 -5.30
C ASP A 177 31.41 24.80 -6.82
N LYS A 178 31.70 23.60 -7.31
CA LYS A 178 31.58 23.25 -8.73
C LYS A 178 30.14 23.33 -9.22
N ILE A 179 29.17 23.10 -8.32
CA ILE A 179 27.74 23.13 -8.65
C ILE A 179 27.26 24.54 -8.96
N ARG A 180 27.95 25.56 -8.47
CA ARG A 180 27.56 26.96 -8.68
C ARG A 180 27.43 27.34 -10.15
N LYS A 181 28.38 26.90 -10.98
CA LYS A 181 28.36 27.14 -12.43
C LYS A 181 27.22 26.37 -13.12
N LYS A 182 26.94 25.13 -12.68
CA LYS A 182 25.79 24.34 -13.16
C LYS A 182 24.49 25.09 -12.84
N MET A 183 24.32 25.56 -11.60
CA MET A 183 23.18 26.35 -11.15
C MET A 183 22.99 27.63 -11.96
N GLU A 184 24.05 28.42 -12.17
CA GLU A 184 24.02 29.65 -12.98
C GLU A 184 23.54 29.38 -14.41
N ASN A 185 24.13 28.36 -15.06
CA ASN A 185 23.75 27.98 -16.43
C ASN A 185 22.30 27.50 -16.50
N THR A 186 21.87 26.62 -15.59
CA THR A 186 20.51 26.07 -15.62
C THR A 186 19.45 27.14 -15.32
N LEU A 187 19.74 28.08 -14.41
CA LEU A 187 18.85 29.21 -14.14
C LEU A 187 18.73 30.16 -15.34
N GLN A 188 19.85 30.40 -16.03
CA GLN A 188 19.85 31.21 -17.24
C GLN A 188 19.07 30.52 -18.36
N GLU A 189 19.21 29.21 -18.54
CA GLU A 189 18.49 28.47 -19.58
C GLU A 189 16.98 28.37 -19.34
N ILE A 190 16.55 28.14 -18.10
CA ILE A 190 15.12 27.92 -17.81
C ILE A 190 14.36 29.23 -17.60
N PHE A 191 14.94 30.12 -16.78
CA PHE A 191 14.24 31.32 -16.34
C PHE A 191 14.71 32.58 -17.06
N HIS A 192 15.77 32.50 -17.87
CA HIS A 192 16.46 33.65 -18.47
C HIS A 192 16.88 34.69 -17.42
N VAL A 193 17.29 34.21 -16.24
CA VAL A 193 17.78 35.05 -15.14
C VAL A 193 19.21 34.69 -14.74
N LEU A 194 20.03 35.72 -14.59
CA LEU A 194 21.35 35.58 -13.97
C LEU A 194 21.23 35.79 -12.45
N PRO A 195 21.55 34.78 -11.62
CA PRO A 195 21.60 34.96 -10.18
C PRO A 195 22.75 35.91 -9.80
N LYS A 196 22.58 36.64 -8.70
CA LYS A 196 23.61 37.53 -8.15
C LYS A 196 24.31 36.85 -6.97
N PRO A 197 25.64 36.99 -6.84
CA PRO A 197 26.34 36.54 -5.64
C PRO A 197 25.96 37.41 -4.44
N LYS A 198 25.72 36.80 -3.28
CA LYS A 198 25.54 37.51 -2.00
C LYS A 198 26.17 36.70 -0.86
N GLY A 199 27.41 37.04 -0.51
CA GLY A 199 28.19 36.28 0.47
C GLY A 199 28.42 34.84 0.00
N ILE A 200 28.03 33.87 0.83
CA ILE A 200 28.11 32.44 0.51
C ILE A 200 26.93 31.94 -0.34
N CYS A 201 25.97 32.80 -0.70
CA CYS A 201 24.76 32.41 -1.40
C CYS A 201 24.71 32.94 -2.83
N LEU A 202 23.89 32.29 -3.66
CA LEU A 202 23.34 32.83 -4.90
C LEU A 202 21.93 33.37 -4.63
N THR A 203 21.59 34.55 -5.17
CA THR A 203 20.26 35.14 -5.02
C THR A 203 19.64 35.48 -6.36
N ILE A 204 18.35 35.19 -6.51
CA ILE A 204 17.55 35.55 -7.68
C ILE A 204 16.59 36.67 -7.25
N PRO A 205 16.88 37.95 -7.55
CA PRO A 205 16.05 39.08 -7.15
C PRO A 205 14.84 39.24 -8.09
N SER A 206 14.01 38.20 -8.18
CA SER A 206 12.81 38.18 -9.01
C SER A 206 11.60 37.74 -8.20
N ILE A 207 10.59 38.62 -8.13
CA ILE A 207 9.31 38.33 -7.48
C ILE A 207 8.58 37.20 -8.20
N ILE A 208 8.61 37.20 -9.53
CA ILE A 208 7.90 36.22 -10.36
C ILE A 208 8.48 34.82 -10.12
N VAL A 209 9.81 34.68 -10.12
CA VAL A 209 10.47 33.39 -9.83
C VAL A 209 10.18 32.95 -8.39
N ALA A 210 10.24 33.87 -7.42
CA ALA A 210 9.97 33.50 -6.03
C ALA A 210 8.51 33.07 -5.80
N GLU A 211 7.54 33.73 -6.42
CA GLU A 211 6.13 33.32 -6.35
C GLU A 211 5.89 32.01 -7.11
N PHE A 212 6.62 31.73 -8.19
CA PHE A 212 6.61 30.42 -8.84
C PHE A 212 7.08 29.30 -7.89
N PHE A 213 8.23 29.47 -7.21
CA PHE A 213 8.66 28.46 -6.22
C PHE A 213 7.65 28.27 -5.08
N ARG A 214 6.94 29.33 -4.68
CA ARG A 214 5.88 29.22 -3.66
C ARG A 214 4.63 28.53 -4.19
N SER A 215 4.27 28.71 -5.46
CA SER A 215 3.14 28.02 -6.07
C SER A 215 3.38 26.50 -6.20
N LEU A 216 4.63 26.05 -6.21
CA LEU A 216 5.01 24.63 -6.21
C LEU A 216 4.74 23.91 -4.87
N GLN A 217 4.40 24.65 -3.81
CA GLN A 217 4.06 24.10 -2.47
C GLN A 217 5.18 23.29 -1.81
N LEU A 218 6.44 23.71 -2.01
CA LEU A 218 7.63 23.06 -1.46
C LEU A 218 7.86 23.34 0.04
N GLY A 219 7.11 24.29 0.62
CA GLY A 219 7.27 24.78 1.98
C GLY A 219 8.26 25.95 2.11
N ASP A 220 8.04 26.81 3.12
CA ASP A 220 8.79 28.07 3.27
C ASP A 220 10.05 27.96 4.15
N THR A 221 10.05 27.04 5.13
CA THR A 221 11.15 26.87 6.10
C THR A 221 11.67 25.44 6.14
N ALA A 222 12.90 25.25 6.64
CA ALA A 222 13.48 23.92 6.80
C ALA A 222 12.62 22.94 7.63
N LYS A 223 11.74 23.44 8.51
CA LYS A 223 10.82 22.62 9.31
C LYS A 223 9.51 22.28 8.60
N THR A 224 9.17 23.00 7.54
CA THR A 224 7.90 22.85 6.82
C THR A 224 8.07 22.26 5.43
N LYS A 225 9.31 22.21 4.91
CA LYS A 225 9.61 21.61 3.62
C LYS A 225 9.12 20.16 3.56
N ARG A 226 8.43 19.81 2.47
CA ARG A 226 7.90 18.48 2.14
C ARG A 226 8.01 18.25 0.64
N ILE A 227 8.08 17.00 0.20
CA ILE A 227 8.05 16.68 -1.23
C ILE A 227 6.59 16.63 -1.67
N PRO A 228 6.13 17.51 -2.58
CA PRO A 228 4.77 17.47 -3.08
C PRO A 228 4.42 16.14 -3.76
N PHE A 229 3.18 15.68 -3.61
CA PHE A 229 2.74 14.39 -4.14
C PHE A 229 2.93 14.25 -5.66
N TRP A 230 2.81 15.36 -6.40
CA TRP A 230 2.92 15.35 -7.85
C TRP A 230 4.32 14.99 -8.35
N ILE A 231 5.36 15.11 -7.51
CA ILE A 231 6.73 14.69 -7.86
C ILE A 231 6.82 13.16 -7.98
N TYR A 232 6.02 12.40 -7.22
CA TYR A 232 5.99 10.93 -7.32
C TYR A 232 5.38 10.43 -8.63
N GLU A 233 4.65 11.29 -9.33
CA GLU A 233 3.96 11.01 -10.59
C GLU A 233 4.67 11.64 -11.80
N LEU A 234 5.96 11.89 -11.67
CA LEU A 234 6.80 12.32 -12.79
C LEU A 234 7.50 11.14 -13.46
N PRO A 235 7.92 11.28 -14.73
CA PRO A 235 8.79 10.31 -15.38
C PRO A 235 10.01 10.00 -14.51
N LEU A 236 10.52 8.77 -14.58
CA LEU A 236 11.64 8.33 -13.75
C LEU A 236 12.83 9.29 -13.85
N LYS A 237 13.19 9.74 -15.05
CA LYS A 237 14.29 10.69 -15.28
C LYS A 237 14.11 12.00 -14.52
N GLU A 238 12.91 12.53 -14.48
CA GLU A 238 12.59 13.77 -13.75
C GLU A 238 12.64 13.59 -12.23
N ARG A 239 12.18 12.44 -11.71
CA ARG A 239 12.32 12.08 -10.30
C ARG A 239 13.78 11.94 -9.90
N LEU A 240 14.59 11.29 -10.75
CA LEU A 240 16.02 11.14 -10.54
C LEU A 240 16.74 12.48 -10.58
N ALA A 241 16.40 13.36 -11.52
CA ALA A 241 16.96 14.71 -11.60
C ALA A 241 16.64 15.55 -10.35
N PHE A 242 15.42 15.43 -9.80
CA PHE A 242 15.06 16.03 -8.51
C PHE A 242 15.94 15.51 -7.36
N ILE A 243 16.14 14.19 -7.26
CA ILE A 243 16.99 13.57 -6.25
C ILE A 243 18.45 14.03 -6.43
N GLU A 244 18.94 14.13 -7.66
CA GLU A 244 20.28 14.65 -7.98
C GLU A 244 20.45 16.10 -7.53
N GLY A 245 19.47 16.97 -7.81
CA GLY A 245 19.52 18.36 -7.37
C GLY A 245 19.56 18.53 -5.86
N TYR A 246 18.76 17.73 -5.15
CA TYR A 246 18.80 17.70 -3.68
C TYR A 246 20.19 17.23 -3.23
N MET A 247 20.68 16.11 -3.77
CA MET A 247 21.98 15.56 -3.42
C MET A 247 23.13 16.53 -3.67
N ASP A 248 23.14 17.24 -4.80
CA ASP A 248 24.19 18.18 -5.14
C ASP A 248 24.27 19.31 -4.09
N THR A 249 23.15 19.73 -3.50
CA THR A 249 23.14 20.83 -2.53
C THR A 249 23.32 20.37 -1.08
N ASP A 250 22.50 19.44 -0.59
CA ASP A 250 22.49 19.02 0.82
C ASP A 250 23.31 17.74 1.07
N GLY A 251 23.70 17.03 0.01
CA GLY A 251 24.37 15.74 0.11
C GLY A 251 25.83 15.87 0.52
N SER A 252 26.15 15.42 1.73
CA SER A 252 27.54 15.26 2.17
C SER A 252 28.06 13.86 1.82
N VAL A 253 29.17 13.80 1.07
CA VAL A 253 29.83 12.52 0.75
C VAL A 253 30.78 12.12 1.88
N ARG A 254 30.58 10.93 2.46
CA ARG A 254 31.47 10.30 3.44
C ARG A 254 32.11 9.05 2.84
N GLY A 255 33.44 8.96 2.85
CA GLY A 255 34.20 7.78 2.43
C GLY A 255 35.06 8.00 1.18
N ASN A 256 36.37 7.74 1.32
CA ASN A 256 37.38 7.85 0.26
C ASN A 256 38.01 6.50 -0.12
N LYS A 257 37.41 5.37 0.28
CA LYS A 257 37.98 4.05 -0.03
C LYS A 257 37.48 3.60 -1.40
N LYS A 258 38.40 3.33 -2.33
CA LYS A 258 38.09 2.61 -3.57
C LYS A 258 38.16 1.12 -3.30
N ASP A 259 37.27 0.34 -3.88
CA ASP A 259 37.40 -1.12 -3.87
C ASP A 259 38.57 -1.57 -4.78
N LYS A 260 38.86 -2.88 -4.80
CA LYS A 260 39.93 -3.48 -5.63
C LYS A 260 39.72 -3.27 -7.13
N ASN A 261 38.51 -2.90 -7.56
CA ASN A 261 38.12 -2.65 -8.95
C ASN A 261 38.05 -1.15 -9.27
N GLY A 262 38.49 -0.28 -8.35
CA GLY A 262 38.51 1.17 -8.54
C GLY A 262 37.17 1.88 -8.30
N ILE A 263 36.13 1.18 -7.83
CA ILE A 263 34.80 1.76 -7.56
C ILE A 263 34.86 2.51 -6.22
N GLN A 264 34.47 3.79 -6.25
CA GLN A 264 34.47 4.65 -5.06
C GLN A 264 33.36 4.23 -4.08
N LEU A 265 33.74 3.66 -2.94
CA LEU A 265 32.84 3.35 -1.84
C LEU A 265 32.67 4.61 -1.00
N GLY A 266 31.57 5.32 -1.25
CA GLY A 266 31.15 6.45 -0.42
C GLY A 266 29.67 6.37 -0.09
N GLN A 267 29.28 7.12 0.93
CA GLN A 267 27.90 7.29 1.38
C GLN A 267 27.49 8.74 1.18
N ILE A 268 26.34 8.95 0.59
CA ILE A 268 25.67 10.25 0.54
C ILE A 268 24.80 10.35 1.78
N ILE A 269 24.90 11.46 2.50
CA ILE A 269 24.09 11.74 3.67
C ILE A 269 23.28 13.00 3.41
N PHE A 270 21.96 12.88 3.47
CA PHE A 270 21.00 14.00 3.51
C PHE A 270 20.71 14.33 4.97
N ALA A 271 20.68 15.62 5.31
CA ALA A 271 20.49 16.07 6.69
C ALA A 271 19.28 17.02 6.78
N SER A 272 18.36 16.75 7.70
CA SER A 272 17.20 17.62 7.88
C SER A 272 16.73 17.68 9.32
N VAL A 273 16.23 18.86 9.72
CA VAL A 273 15.52 19.04 10.99
C VAL A 273 14.08 18.53 10.94
N HIS A 274 13.59 18.14 9.76
CA HIS A 274 12.24 17.65 9.53
C HIS A 274 12.27 16.19 9.07
N LYS A 275 11.98 15.25 9.98
CA LYS A 275 12.00 13.81 9.70
C LYS A 275 11.11 13.42 8.52
N LEU A 276 9.90 13.99 8.43
CA LEU A 276 8.93 13.66 7.37
C LEU A 276 9.44 14.00 5.96
N LEU A 277 10.30 15.01 5.82
CA LEU A 277 10.93 15.31 4.53
C LEU A 277 11.88 14.19 4.09
N LEU A 278 12.63 13.61 5.03
CA LEU A 278 13.52 12.48 4.74
C LEU A 278 12.74 11.19 4.51
N GLU A 279 11.59 11.02 5.17
CA GLU A 279 10.68 9.90 4.89
C GLU A 279 10.11 10.00 3.48
N ASP A 280 9.67 11.19 3.05
CA ASP A 280 9.26 11.45 1.67
C ASP A 280 10.39 11.13 0.69
N LEU A 281 11.60 11.62 0.96
CA LEU A 281 12.76 11.39 0.11
C LEU A 281 13.12 9.90 0.04
N LYS A 282 13.10 9.19 1.17
CA LYS A 282 13.32 7.74 1.24
C LYS A 282 12.33 7.04 0.31
N LEU A 283 11.04 7.35 0.42
CA LEU A 283 9.99 6.75 -0.40
C LEU A 283 10.13 7.12 -1.89
N LEU A 284 10.48 8.36 -2.23
CA LEU A 284 10.73 8.77 -3.60
C LEU A 284 11.91 7.99 -4.21
N MET A 285 13.02 7.88 -3.47
CA MET A 285 14.19 7.08 -3.87
C MET A 285 13.83 5.61 -4.09
N ILE A 286 13.07 5.04 -3.16
CA ILE A 286 12.50 3.70 -3.25
C ILE A 286 11.67 3.50 -4.53
N SER A 287 10.81 4.48 -4.87
CA SER A 287 9.97 4.42 -6.06
C SER A 287 10.77 4.47 -7.38
N CYS A 288 12.03 4.93 -7.31
CA CYS A 288 12.97 4.98 -8.41
C CYS A 288 13.90 3.75 -8.46
N GLY A 289 13.74 2.79 -7.53
CA GLY A 289 14.59 1.60 -7.45
C GLY A 289 15.91 1.79 -6.69
N LEU A 290 16.04 2.88 -5.92
CA LEU A 290 17.19 3.10 -5.05
C LEU A 290 16.96 2.47 -3.67
N ASN A 291 18.06 2.13 -2.98
CA ASN A 291 18.06 1.51 -1.67
C ASN A 291 18.67 2.45 -0.60
N PRO A 292 17.93 3.49 -0.17
CA PRO A 292 18.35 4.32 0.94
C PRO A 292 18.31 3.55 2.28
N LEU A 293 19.29 3.81 3.14
CA LEU A 293 19.39 3.27 4.50
C LEU A 293 18.27 3.82 5.40
N LYS A 294 18.25 3.34 6.65
CA LYS A 294 17.36 3.85 7.70
C LYS A 294 17.64 5.32 8.03
N ILE A 295 16.58 6.03 8.40
CA ILE A 295 16.69 7.39 8.90
C ILE A 295 17.18 7.34 10.34
N SER A 296 18.38 7.85 10.58
CA SER A 296 18.91 7.99 11.94
C SER A 296 18.55 9.36 12.52
N THR A 297 18.43 9.44 13.84
CA THR A 297 18.11 10.68 14.55
C THR A 297 19.19 10.96 15.58
N TYR A 298 19.73 12.17 15.58
CA TYR A 298 20.74 12.62 16.52
C TYR A 298 20.27 13.89 17.21
N THR A 299 20.28 13.90 18.54
CA THR A 299 19.93 15.07 19.34
C THR A 299 21.16 15.54 20.11
N LYS A 300 21.53 16.81 19.93
CA LYS A 300 22.67 17.42 20.63
C LYS A 300 22.20 18.57 21.51
N PHE A 301 22.70 18.60 22.73
CA PHE A 301 22.59 19.75 23.61
C PHE A 301 23.60 20.82 23.21
N ARG A 302 23.15 22.07 23.01
CA ARG A 302 24.04 23.19 22.69
C ARG A 302 23.74 24.41 23.57
N THR A 303 24.81 25.00 24.08
CA THR A 303 24.79 26.30 24.74
C THR A 303 24.81 27.40 23.68
N LEU A 304 23.84 28.30 23.74
CA LEU A 304 23.72 29.49 22.91
C LEU A 304 24.39 30.69 23.59
N TYR A 305 24.65 31.72 22.77
CA TYR A 305 25.13 33.01 23.26
C TYR A 305 24.19 33.56 24.35
N LYS A 306 24.76 34.09 25.43
CA LYS A 306 24.07 34.51 26.68
C LYS A 306 23.54 33.39 27.59
N GLY A 307 24.17 32.21 27.61
CA GLY A 307 23.88 31.17 28.60
C GLY A 307 22.51 30.48 28.45
N LYS A 308 21.85 30.64 27.30
CA LYS A 308 20.61 29.92 26.97
C LYS A 308 20.95 28.55 26.42
N TRP A 309 20.13 27.53 26.71
CA TRP A 309 20.38 26.16 26.25
C TRP A 309 19.27 25.71 25.32
N LYS A 310 19.61 24.90 24.31
CA LYS A 310 18.62 24.31 23.41
C LYS A 310 19.06 22.94 22.89
N TYR A 311 18.12 22.00 22.83
CA TYR A 311 18.29 20.74 22.13
C TYR A 311 18.11 20.94 20.62
N TYR A 312 19.07 20.44 19.85
CA TYR A 312 19.02 20.41 18.40
C TYR A 312 18.91 18.97 17.93
N THR A 313 17.76 18.60 17.39
CA THR A 313 17.54 17.30 16.77
C THR A 313 17.73 17.43 15.26
N CYS A 314 18.55 16.55 14.69
CA CYS A 314 18.77 16.41 13.26
C CYS A 314 18.55 14.96 12.86
N HIS A 315 17.98 14.76 11.68
CA HIS A 315 17.74 13.45 11.09
C HIS A 315 18.65 13.28 9.88
N PHE A 316 19.09 12.05 9.63
CA PHE A 316 20.00 11.74 8.52
C PHE A 316 19.49 10.55 7.73
N LEU A 317 19.38 10.73 6.41
CA LEU A 317 19.11 9.66 5.46
C LEU A 317 20.42 9.37 4.71
N THR A 318 20.88 8.12 4.78
CA THR A 318 22.12 7.73 4.11
C THR A 318 21.81 6.87 2.89
N HIS A 319 22.60 7.00 1.83
CA HIS A 319 22.51 6.14 0.66
C HIS A 319 23.91 5.79 0.13
N ASN A 320 24.12 4.54 -0.29
CA ASN A 320 25.43 4.08 -0.76
C ASN A 320 25.63 4.49 -2.23
N ILE A 321 26.79 5.08 -2.55
CA ILE A 321 27.13 5.58 -3.90
C ILE A 321 27.24 4.46 -4.94
N ARG A 322 27.56 3.23 -4.50
CA ARG A 322 27.68 2.06 -5.38
C ARG A 322 26.41 1.83 -6.21
N ASP A 323 25.25 2.18 -5.66
CA ASP A 323 23.94 1.99 -6.30
C ASP A 323 23.59 3.12 -7.30
N TYR A 324 24.34 4.23 -7.28
CA TYR A 324 23.92 5.54 -7.83
C TYR A 324 24.59 5.94 -9.15
N LEU A 325 25.89 5.69 -9.34
CA LEU A 325 26.64 6.28 -10.46
C LEU A 325 26.19 5.77 -11.84
N THR A 326 25.69 4.54 -11.91
CA THR A 326 25.24 3.93 -13.16
C THR A 326 23.80 4.32 -13.53
N TYR A 327 22.91 4.53 -12.56
CA TYR A 327 21.47 4.79 -12.83
C TYR A 327 21.12 6.27 -13.01
N ILE A 328 21.85 7.18 -12.38
CA ILE A 328 21.47 8.61 -12.36
C ILE A 328 22.27 9.44 -13.36
N ARG A 329 23.49 9.02 -13.71
CA ARG A 329 24.35 9.75 -14.65
C ARG A 329 24.47 9.11 -16.03
N ARG A 330 23.97 7.89 -16.24
CA ARG A 330 23.91 7.23 -17.55
C ARG A 330 22.44 6.95 -17.89
N ASN A 331 22.07 7.17 -19.16
CA ASN A 331 20.78 6.77 -19.75
C ASN A 331 20.68 5.22 -19.77
N VAL A 332 20.58 4.57 -18.61
CA VAL A 332 20.52 3.12 -18.50
C VAL A 332 19.06 2.68 -18.50
N GLU A 333 18.74 1.69 -19.34
CA GLU A 333 17.45 1.00 -19.32
C GLU A 333 17.24 0.35 -17.96
N VAL A 334 16.09 0.62 -17.35
CA VAL A 334 15.76 0.05 -16.03
C VAL A 334 15.51 -1.45 -16.22
N PRO A 335 16.20 -2.33 -15.47
CA PRO A 335 16.06 -3.77 -15.67
C PRO A 335 14.64 -4.24 -15.32
N SER A 336 14.11 -5.08 -16.19
CA SER A 336 12.89 -5.87 -15.99
C SER A 336 13.30 -7.32 -15.62
N PRO A 337 12.69 -7.97 -14.61
CA PRO A 337 11.55 -7.53 -13.84
C PRO A 337 11.89 -6.47 -12.79
N ARG A 338 10.93 -5.58 -12.51
CA ARG A 338 11.05 -4.53 -11.47
C ARG A 338 10.77 -5.06 -10.05
N ILE A 339 10.82 -6.38 -9.87
CA ILE A 339 10.72 -7.06 -8.58
C ILE A 339 12.03 -7.78 -8.30
N GLU A 340 12.53 -7.65 -7.08
CA GLU A 340 13.71 -8.33 -6.59
C GLU A 340 13.40 -9.07 -5.29
N PHE A 341 14.06 -10.20 -5.06
CA PHE A 341 13.91 -10.98 -3.84
C PHE A 341 15.08 -10.69 -2.91
N VAL A 342 14.77 -10.17 -1.72
CA VAL A 342 15.77 -9.65 -0.78
C VAL A 342 15.70 -10.39 0.53
N ARG A 343 16.87 -10.68 1.08
CA ARG A 343 17.01 -11.43 2.31
C ARG A 343 16.43 -10.65 3.50
N VAL A 344 15.63 -11.33 4.32
CA VAL A 344 15.17 -10.84 5.62
C VAL A 344 16.33 -10.88 6.60
N VAL A 345 16.60 -9.75 7.26
CA VAL A 345 17.72 -9.61 8.22
C VAL A 345 17.25 -9.60 9.66
N SER A 346 16.01 -9.19 9.93
CA SER A 346 15.43 -9.25 11.28
C SER A 346 13.92 -9.27 11.27
N ILE A 347 13.34 -9.95 12.27
CA ILE A 347 11.91 -9.91 12.60
C ILE A 347 11.82 -9.71 14.11
N ILE A 348 11.29 -8.57 14.56
CA ILE A 348 11.29 -8.19 15.97
C ILE A 348 9.85 -7.91 16.42
N PRO A 349 9.35 -8.54 17.51
CA PRO A 349 8.04 -8.19 18.06
C PRO A 349 8.04 -6.74 18.54
N GLN A 350 6.99 -6.00 18.18
CA GLN A 350 6.80 -4.60 18.57
C GLN A 350 5.66 -4.47 19.58
N GLY A 351 5.09 -3.27 19.75
CA GLY A 351 3.90 -3.07 20.58
C GLY A 351 2.62 -3.61 19.93
N LYS A 352 1.49 -3.22 20.51
CA LYS A 352 0.18 -3.36 19.86
C LYS A 352 -0.20 -2.04 19.20
N GLU A 353 -0.59 -2.09 17.93
CA GLU A 353 -0.97 -0.90 17.17
C GLU A 353 -2.26 -1.12 16.39
N LYS A 354 -2.86 -0.03 15.92
CA LYS A 354 -4.02 -0.11 15.02
C LYS A 354 -3.57 -0.70 13.69
N THR A 355 -4.27 -1.75 13.25
CA THR A 355 -3.93 -2.45 12.02
C THR A 355 -5.03 -2.35 10.97
N TYR A 356 -4.62 -2.30 9.71
CA TYR A 356 -5.47 -2.06 8.56
C TYR A 356 -5.28 -3.16 7.52
N ASP A 357 -6.32 -3.42 6.75
CA ASP A 357 -6.28 -4.34 5.62
C ASP A 357 -6.95 -3.68 4.41
N LEU A 358 -6.47 -4.06 3.22
CA LEU A 358 -6.96 -3.53 1.94
C LEU A 358 -7.41 -4.67 1.05
N GLU A 359 -8.52 -4.43 0.34
CA GLU A 359 -9.01 -5.33 -0.68
C GLU A 359 -8.74 -4.72 -2.06
N ILE A 360 -8.00 -5.45 -2.90
CA ILE A 360 -7.50 -4.95 -4.19
C ILE A 360 -8.16 -5.74 -5.32
N LYS A 361 -8.69 -5.03 -6.31
CA LYS A 361 -9.35 -5.65 -7.46
C LYS A 361 -8.34 -6.44 -8.31
N GLY A 362 -8.65 -7.70 -8.57
CA GLY A 362 -7.93 -8.59 -9.49
C GLY A 362 -6.65 -9.20 -8.90
N THR A 363 -5.69 -8.39 -8.46
CA THR A 363 -4.36 -8.88 -8.08
C THR A 363 -4.27 -9.44 -6.66
N SER A 364 -5.17 -9.04 -5.76
CA SER A 364 -5.16 -9.44 -4.34
C SER A 364 -3.83 -9.16 -3.62
N ASN A 365 -2.98 -8.29 -4.16
CA ASN A 365 -1.70 -7.93 -3.56
C ASN A 365 -1.42 -6.45 -3.78
N PHE A 366 -0.47 -5.90 -3.03
CA PHE A 366 -0.05 -4.52 -3.16
C PHE A 366 1.38 -4.29 -2.68
N ILE A 367 1.92 -3.12 -3.02
CA ILE A 367 3.26 -2.71 -2.59
C ILE A 367 3.13 -1.70 -1.44
N ALA A 368 3.65 -2.06 -0.28
CA ALA A 368 3.72 -1.20 0.91
C ALA A 368 5.17 -1.04 1.36
N ASN A 369 5.64 0.19 1.55
CA ASN A 369 7.05 0.51 1.87
C ASN A 369 8.08 -0.07 0.87
N GLY A 370 7.65 -0.41 -0.35
CA GLY A 370 8.45 -1.10 -1.35
C GLY A 370 8.54 -2.62 -1.18
N ILE A 371 7.77 -3.21 -0.26
CA ILE A 371 7.65 -4.66 -0.05
C ILE A 371 6.33 -5.13 -0.65
N ILE A 372 6.35 -6.31 -1.28
CA ILE A 372 5.15 -6.94 -1.84
C ILE A 372 4.43 -7.73 -0.75
N VAL A 373 3.17 -7.38 -0.54
CA VAL A 373 2.29 -7.97 0.46
C VAL A 373 0.98 -8.41 -0.18
N HIS A 374 0.31 -9.40 0.39
CA HIS A 374 -0.99 -9.86 -0.09
C HIS A 374 -2.11 -9.32 0.80
N ASN A 375 -3.31 -9.11 0.23
CA ASN A 375 -4.50 -8.89 1.04
C ASN A 375 -4.73 -10.10 1.95
N SER A 376 -5.49 -9.98 3.04
CA SER A 376 -5.82 -11.19 3.76
C SER A 376 -6.71 -12.09 2.89
N LYS A 377 -6.18 -13.23 2.42
CA LYS A 377 -6.93 -14.26 1.66
C LYS A 377 -8.17 -14.79 2.40
N LEU A 378 -8.27 -14.50 3.69
CA LEU A 378 -9.30 -15.01 4.60
C LEU A 378 -10.33 -13.93 4.92
N THR A 379 -11.44 -13.94 4.18
CA THR A 379 -12.61 -13.14 4.53
C THR A 379 -13.40 -13.86 5.61
N MET A 380 -13.63 -13.19 6.74
CA MET A 380 -14.37 -13.75 7.87
C MET A 380 -15.74 -13.09 8.07
N LYS A 381 -16.79 -13.91 8.21
CA LYS A 381 -18.16 -13.44 8.47
C LYS A 381 -18.78 -14.26 9.61
N TYR A 382 -19.03 -13.63 10.76
CA TYR A 382 -19.61 -14.27 11.95
C TYR A 382 -20.76 -13.45 12.57
N PRO A 383 -21.92 -13.30 11.90
CA PRO A 383 -23.14 -12.79 12.52
C PRO A 383 -23.43 -13.52 13.84
N SER A 384 -23.83 -12.77 14.86
CA SER A 384 -24.08 -13.30 16.20
C SER A 384 -25.33 -12.65 16.78
N PHE A 385 -26.18 -13.42 17.43
CA PHE A 385 -27.35 -12.90 18.14
C PHE A 385 -27.54 -13.56 19.50
N ILE A 386 -28.09 -12.79 20.44
CA ILE A 386 -28.33 -13.20 21.83
C ILE A 386 -29.83 -13.12 22.11
N LEU A 387 -30.43 -14.24 22.47
CA LEU A 387 -31.84 -14.39 22.80
C LEU A 387 -32.00 -14.27 24.32
N ALA A 388 -32.07 -13.03 24.80
CA ALA A 388 -32.12 -12.69 26.23
C ALA A 388 -33.54 -12.53 26.79
N GLY A 389 -34.57 -12.44 25.95
CA GLY A 389 -35.97 -12.35 26.36
C GLY A 389 -36.70 -13.69 26.24
N LYS A 390 -37.68 -13.94 27.12
CA LYS A 390 -38.56 -15.12 27.04
C LYS A 390 -39.26 -15.14 25.67
N GLY A 391 -39.20 -16.27 24.97
CA GLY A 391 -39.83 -16.39 23.64
C GLY A 391 -39.08 -15.71 22.48
N ALA A 392 -37.88 -15.15 22.71
CA ALA A 392 -37.15 -14.43 21.66
C ALA A 392 -36.75 -15.35 20.50
N LYS A 393 -36.77 -14.79 19.29
CA LYS A 393 -36.46 -15.49 18.05
C LYS A 393 -35.31 -14.82 17.29
N GLY A 394 -34.44 -15.61 16.69
CA GLY A 394 -33.33 -15.10 15.87
C GLY A 394 -33.09 -15.97 14.66
N GLU A 395 -32.82 -15.34 13.51
CA GLU A 395 -32.50 -16.04 12.27
C GLU A 395 -31.24 -15.44 11.63
N THR A 396 -30.33 -16.30 11.19
CA THR A 396 -29.20 -15.93 10.33
C THR A 396 -29.33 -16.66 9.01
N LEU A 397 -29.30 -15.89 7.91
CA LEU A 397 -29.16 -16.37 6.56
C LEU A 397 -27.77 -15.97 6.05
N SER A 398 -26.97 -16.94 5.60
CA SER A 398 -25.64 -16.67 5.07
C SER A 398 -25.40 -17.45 3.78
N MET A 399 -24.77 -16.79 2.82
CA MET A 399 -24.20 -17.40 1.63
C MET A 399 -22.73 -16.99 1.49
N ALA A 400 -21.89 -17.90 1.02
CA ALA A 400 -20.48 -17.67 0.69
C ALA A 400 -20.17 -18.28 -0.68
N LEU A 401 -19.44 -17.57 -1.53
CA LEU A 401 -19.00 -18.05 -2.84
C LEU A 401 -17.49 -17.79 -2.95
N ALA A 402 -16.68 -18.85 -2.95
CA ALA A 402 -15.22 -18.76 -3.01
C ALA A 402 -14.71 -19.24 -4.36
N GLY A 403 -14.01 -18.35 -5.08
CA GLY A 403 -13.30 -18.64 -6.32
C GLY A 403 -11.79 -18.81 -6.15
N ALA A 404 -11.07 -18.71 -7.27
CA ALA A 404 -9.63 -18.95 -7.33
C ALA A 404 -8.83 -18.17 -6.27
N GLY A 405 -8.10 -18.91 -5.43
CA GLY A 405 -7.22 -18.36 -4.41
C GLY A 405 -7.92 -17.70 -3.21
N GLN A 406 -9.26 -17.78 -3.12
CA GLN A 406 -10.05 -17.22 -2.02
C GLN A 406 -10.29 -18.24 -0.91
N HIS A 407 -10.24 -17.78 0.35
CA HIS A 407 -10.70 -18.54 1.50
C HIS A 407 -11.75 -17.73 2.26
N LEU A 408 -13.01 -18.18 2.25
CA LEU A 408 -14.09 -17.57 3.01
C LEU A 408 -14.37 -18.39 4.27
N ASP A 409 -14.01 -17.88 5.45
CA ASP A 409 -14.32 -18.52 6.74
C ASP A 409 -15.53 -17.83 7.36
N THR A 410 -16.69 -18.39 7.07
CA THR A 410 -18.00 -17.86 7.46
C THR A 410 -18.57 -18.65 8.63
N GLY A 411 -19.65 -18.18 9.23
CA GLY A 411 -20.25 -18.84 10.36
C GLY A 411 -21.36 -18.02 10.99
N SER A 412 -21.90 -18.52 12.10
CA SER A 412 -22.90 -17.80 12.88
C SER A 412 -22.87 -18.26 14.33
N LYS A 413 -23.27 -17.37 15.23
CA LYS A 413 -23.41 -17.67 16.66
C LYS A 413 -24.81 -17.36 17.16
N ALA A 414 -25.43 -18.31 17.84
CA ALA A 414 -26.70 -18.14 18.54
C ALA A 414 -26.49 -18.40 20.05
N ILE A 415 -26.84 -17.43 20.90
CA ILE A 415 -26.76 -17.59 22.36
C ILE A 415 -28.17 -17.48 22.95
N HIS A 416 -28.66 -18.55 23.54
CA HIS A 416 -29.95 -18.60 24.22
C HIS A 416 -29.75 -18.39 25.73
N LEU A 417 -30.30 -17.31 26.28
CA LEU A 417 -30.20 -16.99 27.72
C LEU A 417 -31.54 -17.10 28.46
N ALA A 418 -32.66 -17.05 27.73
CA ALA A 418 -34.01 -17.08 28.27
C ALA A 418 -34.80 -18.32 27.80
N PRO A 419 -35.88 -18.70 28.51
CA PRO A 419 -36.67 -19.88 28.16
C PRO A 419 -37.56 -19.66 26.93
N TYR A 420 -37.94 -20.76 26.29
CA TYR A 420 -38.80 -20.82 25.10
C TYR A 420 -38.26 -20.04 23.89
N THR A 421 -36.94 -19.90 23.78
CA THR A 421 -36.31 -19.15 22.67
C THR A 421 -36.14 -20.03 21.43
N SER A 422 -36.17 -19.44 20.23
CA SER A 422 -36.00 -20.20 18.97
C SER A 422 -34.96 -19.58 18.05
N SER A 423 -34.03 -20.38 17.51
CA SER A 423 -33.04 -19.90 16.55
C SER A 423 -32.96 -20.76 15.29
N THR A 424 -32.73 -20.10 14.16
CA THR A 424 -32.49 -20.75 12.87
C THR A 424 -31.23 -20.19 12.23
N ILE A 425 -30.28 -21.04 11.87
CA ILE A 425 -29.06 -20.67 11.15
C ILE A 425 -29.03 -21.45 9.84
N ILE A 426 -29.10 -20.74 8.71
CA ILE A 426 -28.97 -21.35 7.38
C ILE A 426 -27.71 -20.75 6.76
N SER A 427 -26.74 -21.61 6.47
CA SER A 427 -25.48 -21.25 5.83
C SER A 427 -25.29 -22.08 4.57
N LYS A 428 -25.25 -21.41 3.43
CA LYS A 428 -24.93 -22.03 2.14
C LYS A 428 -23.55 -21.59 1.68
N SER A 429 -22.78 -22.48 1.07
CA SER A 429 -21.48 -22.13 0.52
C SER A 429 -21.26 -22.79 -0.83
N ILE A 430 -20.57 -22.10 -1.73
CA ILE A 430 -20.20 -22.59 -3.06
C ILE A 430 -18.69 -22.39 -3.20
N SER A 431 -17.97 -23.43 -3.62
CA SER A 431 -16.51 -23.39 -3.85
C SER A 431 -16.19 -23.77 -5.29
N LYS A 432 -15.38 -22.95 -5.97
CA LYS A 432 -14.97 -23.12 -7.35
C LYS A 432 -13.51 -22.71 -7.59
N ASP A 433 -12.91 -23.16 -8.69
CA ASP A 433 -11.57 -22.82 -9.15
C ASP A 433 -10.48 -23.01 -8.06
N GLY A 434 -10.59 -24.05 -7.22
CA GLY A 434 -9.69 -24.27 -6.08
C GLY A 434 -9.97 -23.37 -4.86
N GLY A 435 -11.12 -22.68 -4.85
CA GLY A 435 -11.58 -21.86 -3.74
C GLY A 435 -11.90 -22.68 -2.49
N ARG A 436 -11.77 -22.04 -1.31
CA ARG A 436 -12.05 -22.68 -0.03
C ARG A 436 -13.14 -21.95 0.74
N THR A 437 -14.18 -22.67 1.14
CA THR A 437 -15.15 -22.17 2.12
C THR A 437 -14.97 -22.87 3.47
N SER A 438 -15.34 -22.18 4.54
CA SER A 438 -15.48 -22.78 5.86
C SER A 438 -16.74 -22.26 6.54
N TYR A 439 -17.41 -23.12 7.30
CA TYR A 439 -18.46 -22.77 8.23
C TYR A 439 -17.97 -22.98 9.68
N ARG A 440 -18.13 -21.98 10.53
CA ARG A 440 -17.82 -22.04 11.97
C ARG A 440 -19.06 -21.65 12.78
N GLY A 441 -19.69 -22.64 13.39
CA GLY A 441 -20.92 -22.45 14.17
C GLY A 441 -20.66 -22.43 15.67
N LEU A 442 -21.41 -21.60 16.41
CA LEU A 442 -21.59 -21.79 17.85
C LEU A 442 -23.06 -21.61 18.23
N VAL A 443 -23.73 -22.66 18.72
CA VAL A 443 -24.97 -22.50 19.49
C VAL A 443 -24.68 -22.75 20.96
N SER A 444 -25.02 -21.76 21.80
CA SER A 444 -24.90 -21.88 23.24
C SER A 444 -26.27 -21.72 23.87
N ILE A 445 -26.76 -22.75 24.54
CA ILE A 445 -27.98 -22.72 25.33
C ILE A 445 -27.64 -22.69 26.81
N GLY A 446 -28.01 -21.59 27.48
CA GLY A 446 -27.73 -21.36 28.89
C GLY A 446 -28.60 -22.19 29.84
N PRO A 447 -28.25 -22.26 31.13
CA PRO A 447 -28.99 -23.08 32.12
C PRO A 447 -30.47 -22.72 32.26
N ASN A 448 -30.80 -21.44 32.10
CA ASN A 448 -32.15 -20.91 32.28
C ASN A 448 -33.02 -21.00 31.01
N ALA A 449 -32.49 -21.53 29.90
CA ALA A 449 -33.12 -21.50 28.59
C ALA A 449 -33.93 -22.79 28.27
N HIS A 450 -34.70 -23.29 29.23
CA HIS A 450 -35.58 -24.45 29.04
C HIS A 450 -36.66 -24.20 27.98
N GLY A 451 -37.11 -25.24 27.30
CA GLY A 451 -38.07 -25.21 26.19
C GLY A 451 -37.53 -24.55 24.91
N SER A 452 -36.22 -24.31 24.81
CA SER A 452 -35.62 -23.61 23.65
C SER A 452 -35.36 -24.55 22.48
N LYS A 453 -35.41 -24.00 21.26
CA LYS A 453 -35.24 -24.73 20.01
C LYS A 453 -34.17 -24.11 19.12
N ASN A 454 -33.38 -24.93 18.46
CA ASN A 454 -32.39 -24.48 17.49
C ASN A 454 -32.40 -25.39 16.25
N LYS A 455 -32.27 -24.78 15.07
CA LYS A 455 -32.02 -25.46 13.81
C LYS A 455 -30.85 -24.83 13.07
N VAL A 456 -29.83 -25.61 12.76
CA VAL A 456 -28.67 -25.22 11.95
C VAL A 456 -28.64 -26.07 10.68
N VAL A 457 -28.56 -25.43 9.52
CA VAL A 457 -28.42 -26.07 8.21
C VAL A 457 -27.20 -25.51 7.50
N CYS A 458 -26.25 -26.37 7.17
CA CYS A 458 -24.99 -26.03 6.51
C CYS A 458 -24.89 -26.79 5.18
N ASP A 459 -25.18 -26.12 4.07
CA ASP A 459 -25.04 -26.73 2.75
C ASP A 459 -23.79 -26.21 2.05
N ALA A 460 -23.00 -27.10 1.48
CA ALA A 460 -21.85 -26.76 0.64
C ALA A 460 -22.00 -27.40 -0.74
N LEU A 461 -21.80 -26.60 -1.78
CA LEU A 461 -21.72 -27.03 -3.18
C LEU A 461 -20.29 -26.83 -3.68
N ILE A 462 -19.65 -27.89 -4.14
CA ILE A 462 -18.28 -27.88 -4.68
C ILE A 462 -18.35 -28.09 -6.18
N LEU A 463 -17.78 -27.16 -6.96
CA LEU A 463 -17.88 -27.15 -8.42
C LEU A 463 -16.74 -27.89 -9.13
N ASP A 464 -15.59 -28.06 -8.46
CA ASP A 464 -14.41 -28.70 -9.04
C ASP A 464 -13.69 -29.61 -8.02
N SER A 465 -12.69 -30.35 -8.49
CA SER A 465 -11.94 -31.33 -7.69
C SER A 465 -10.89 -30.71 -6.74
N GLN A 466 -10.44 -29.48 -7.02
CA GLN A 466 -9.42 -28.77 -6.23
C GLN A 466 -10.02 -27.96 -5.07
N SER A 467 -11.29 -27.58 -5.20
CA SER A 467 -12.06 -26.82 -4.23
C SER A 467 -12.37 -27.61 -2.97
N ARG A 468 -12.55 -26.89 -1.86
CA ARG A 468 -12.75 -27.49 -0.53
C ARG A 468 -13.74 -26.71 0.31
N SER A 469 -14.57 -27.43 1.07
CA SER A 469 -15.41 -26.86 2.12
C SER A 469 -15.17 -27.56 3.45
N ASP A 470 -15.07 -26.80 4.54
CA ASP A 470 -14.87 -27.34 5.90
C ASP A 470 -15.96 -26.83 6.86
N THR A 471 -16.54 -27.71 7.67
CA THR A 471 -17.56 -27.35 8.66
C THR A 471 -17.06 -27.65 10.08
N TYR A 472 -17.07 -26.64 10.95
CA TYR A 472 -16.64 -26.69 12.35
C TYR A 472 -17.81 -26.29 13.26
N PRO A 473 -18.71 -27.23 13.60
CA PRO A 473 -19.81 -26.96 14.52
C PRO A 473 -19.30 -26.92 15.97
N THR A 474 -19.94 -26.13 16.82
CA THR A 474 -19.72 -26.15 18.26
C THR A 474 -21.05 -25.94 18.95
N GLU A 475 -21.47 -26.90 19.75
CA GLU A 475 -22.74 -26.85 20.46
C GLU A 475 -22.48 -26.92 21.97
N ARG A 476 -23.06 -25.98 22.72
CA ARG A 476 -22.95 -25.93 24.18
C ARG A 476 -24.33 -25.85 24.80
N VAL A 477 -24.80 -26.96 25.35
CA VAL A 477 -26.12 -27.07 25.98
C VAL A 477 -25.95 -27.25 27.50
N LEU A 478 -26.50 -26.33 28.28
CA LEU A 478 -26.38 -26.33 29.75
C LEU A 478 -27.73 -26.61 30.46
N THR A 479 -28.72 -27.11 29.74
CA THR A 479 -30.05 -27.46 30.26
C THR A 479 -30.61 -28.67 29.51
N ASN A 480 -31.46 -29.47 30.15
CA ASN A 480 -31.91 -30.76 29.62
C ASN A 480 -33.19 -30.67 28.76
N ASP A 481 -33.92 -29.56 28.85
CA ASP A 481 -35.18 -29.35 28.14
C ASP A 481 -34.98 -28.46 26.90
N VAL A 482 -34.39 -29.01 25.84
CA VAL A 482 -34.12 -28.32 24.57
C VAL A 482 -34.21 -29.25 23.38
N SER A 483 -34.45 -28.67 22.20
CA SER A 483 -34.34 -29.36 20.91
C SER A 483 -33.30 -28.64 20.05
N LEU A 484 -32.28 -29.37 19.62
CA LEU A 484 -31.20 -28.85 18.78
C LEU A 484 -31.04 -29.77 17.57
N GLU A 485 -31.12 -29.19 16.37
CA GLU A 485 -30.91 -29.86 15.09
C GLU A 485 -29.72 -29.24 14.38
N HIS A 486 -28.73 -30.04 13.97
CA HIS A 486 -27.62 -29.63 13.11
C HIS A 486 -27.55 -30.54 11.89
N GLU A 487 -27.76 -29.97 10.72
CA GLU A 487 -27.68 -30.64 9.43
C GLU A 487 -26.53 -30.05 8.62
N ALA A 488 -25.66 -30.91 8.08
CA ALA A 488 -24.54 -30.50 7.24
C ALA A 488 -24.44 -31.41 6.01
N THR A 489 -24.53 -30.81 4.83
CA THR A 489 -24.61 -31.50 3.55
C THR A 489 -23.55 -30.94 2.60
N VAL A 490 -22.73 -31.81 2.02
CA VAL A 490 -21.75 -31.45 1.00
C VAL A 490 -22.13 -32.13 -0.30
N SER A 491 -22.46 -31.36 -1.32
CA SER A 491 -22.74 -31.84 -2.66
C SER A 491 -21.62 -31.41 -3.63
N LYS A 492 -21.31 -32.29 -4.57
CA LYS A 492 -20.54 -31.94 -5.77
C LYS A 492 -21.51 -31.87 -6.94
N ILE A 493 -21.20 -31.06 -7.95
CA ILE A 493 -21.92 -31.19 -9.21
C ILE A 493 -21.60 -32.55 -9.80
N GLY A 494 -22.62 -33.41 -9.92
CA GLY A 494 -22.47 -34.73 -10.51
C GLY A 494 -22.37 -34.62 -12.03
N GLU A 495 -21.44 -35.36 -12.65
CA GLU A 495 -21.31 -35.45 -14.10
C GLU A 495 -22.64 -35.87 -14.76
N GLU A 496 -23.44 -36.70 -14.10
CA GLU A 496 -24.78 -37.09 -14.57
C GLU A 496 -25.78 -35.92 -14.62
N GLN A 497 -25.73 -34.99 -13.66
CA GLN A 497 -26.62 -33.82 -13.64
C GLN A 497 -26.25 -32.83 -14.76
N LEU A 498 -24.95 -32.61 -14.95
CA LEU A 498 -24.44 -31.82 -16.07
C LEU A 498 -24.80 -32.48 -17.41
N PHE A 499 -24.52 -33.78 -17.56
CA PHE A 499 -24.84 -34.55 -18.75
C PHE A 499 -26.35 -34.50 -19.07
N TYR A 500 -27.20 -34.66 -18.07
CA TYR A 500 -28.65 -34.56 -18.24
C TYR A 500 -29.06 -33.18 -18.78
N LEU A 501 -28.57 -32.09 -18.16
CA LEU A 501 -28.88 -30.73 -18.60
C LEU A 501 -28.30 -30.42 -19.99
N MET A 502 -27.10 -30.90 -20.27
CA MET A 502 -26.46 -30.77 -21.59
C MET A 502 -27.19 -31.56 -22.67
N SER A 503 -27.71 -32.74 -22.35
CA SER A 503 -28.55 -33.54 -23.26
C SER A 503 -29.85 -32.82 -23.65
N ARG A 504 -30.29 -31.84 -22.84
CA ARG A 504 -31.44 -30.97 -23.11
C ARG A 504 -31.07 -29.71 -23.92
N GLY A 505 -29.83 -29.62 -24.41
CA GLY A 505 -29.36 -28.54 -25.27
C GLY A 505 -28.76 -27.35 -24.53
N LEU A 506 -28.51 -27.45 -23.21
CA LEU A 506 -27.79 -26.43 -22.46
C LEU A 506 -26.28 -26.58 -22.65
N THR A 507 -25.55 -25.47 -22.71
CA THR A 507 -24.08 -25.54 -22.58
C THR A 507 -23.70 -25.95 -21.15
N GLU A 508 -22.50 -26.48 -20.96
CA GLU A 508 -21.99 -26.82 -19.62
C GLU A 508 -22.03 -25.63 -18.66
N GLU A 509 -21.72 -24.43 -19.15
CA GLU A 509 -21.81 -23.18 -18.39
C GLU A 509 -23.26 -22.87 -17.99
N GLN A 510 -24.22 -23.01 -18.92
CA GLN A 510 -25.64 -22.81 -18.64
C GLN A 510 -26.19 -23.85 -17.66
N ALA A 511 -25.78 -25.10 -17.80
CA ALA A 511 -26.14 -26.19 -16.90
C ALA A 511 -25.62 -25.93 -15.48
N SER A 512 -24.35 -25.54 -15.35
CA SER A 512 -23.72 -25.20 -14.07
C SER A 512 -24.42 -24.02 -13.38
N LYS A 513 -24.70 -22.93 -14.13
CA LYS A 513 -25.46 -21.78 -13.62
C LYS A 513 -26.85 -22.19 -13.12
N MET A 514 -27.54 -23.08 -13.84
CA MET A 514 -28.86 -23.57 -13.45
C MET A 514 -28.82 -24.37 -12.13
N ILE A 515 -27.82 -25.25 -11.95
CA ILE A 515 -27.62 -26.01 -10.71
C ILE A 515 -27.33 -25.07 -9.54
N VAL A 516 -26.42 -24.11 -9.72
CA VAL A 516 -26.04 -23.15 -8.67
C VAL A 516 -27.24 -22.27 -8.28
N ARG A 517 -28.04 -21.80 -9.25
CA ARG A 517 -29.28 -21.06 -8.97
C ARG A 517 -30.27 -21.91 -8.17
N GLY A 518 -30.49 -23.17 -8.57
CA GLY A 518 -31.33 -24.09 -7.81
C GLY A 518 -30.85 -24.32 -6.37
N PHE A 519 -29.54 -24.33 -6.16
CA PHE A 519 -28.94 -24.41 -4.82
C PHE A 519 -29.15 -23.15 -3.98
N ALA A 520 -29.09 -21.96 -4.60
CA ALA A 520 -29.28 -20.67 -3.94
C ALA A 520 -30.76 -20.31 -3.72
N GLU A 521 -31.68 -20.87 -4.52
CA GLU A 521 -33.12 -20.56 -4.55
C GLU A 521 -33.80 -20.51 -3.17
N PRO A 522 -33.56 -21.45 -2.22
CA PRO A 522 -34.20 -21.39 -0.91
C PRO A 522 -33.83 -20.15 -0.10
N LEU A 523 -32.64 -19.60 -0.33
CA LEU A 523 -32.17 -18.39 0.33
C LEU A 523 -32.69 -17.14 -0.38
N VAL A 524 -32.69 -17.15 -1.73
CA VAL A 524 -33.22 -16.07 -2.56
C VAL A 524 -34.70 -15.81 -2.26
N ARG A 525 -35.52 -16.86 -2.09
CA ARG A 525 -36.95 -16.73 -1.74
C ARG A 525 -37.23 -16.03 -0.41
N LYS A 526 -36.27 -16.03 0.52
CA LYS A 526 -36.40 -15.36 1.82
C LYS A 526 -35.98 -13.88 1.77
N LEU A 527 -35.36 -13.44 0.66
CA LEU A 527 -34.90 -12.07 0.51
C LEU A 527 -35.99 -11.20 -0.13
N PRO A 528 -36.03 -9.89 0.19
CA PRO A 528 -36.82 -8.93 -0.57
C PRO A 528 -36.45 -8.95 -2.06
N LEU A 529 -37.42 -8.66 -2.93
CA LEU A 529 -37.28 -8.76 -4.38
C LEU A 529 -36.04 -8.04 -4.93
N GLU A 530 -35.76 -6.85 -4.41
CA GLU A 530 -34.61 -6.02 -4.80
C GLU A 530 -33.27 -6.73 -4.56
N PHE A 531 -33.11 -7.39 -3.42
CA PHE A 531 -31.89 -8.13 -3.07
C PHE A 531 -31.81 -9.48 -3.78
N ALA A 532 -32.94 -10.11 -4.06
CA ALA A 532 -33.01 -11.36 -4.80
C ALA A 532 -32.51 -11.18 -6.25
N VAL A 533 -32.91 -10.09 -6.92
CA VAL A 533 -32.44 -9.77 -8.28
C VAL A 533 -30.93 -9.53 -8.29
N GLU A 534 -30.41 -8.77 -7.34
CA GLU A 534 -28.99 -8.46 -7.27
C GLU A 534 -28.14 -9.70 -6.93
N MET A 535 -28.62 -10.56 -6.04
CA MET A 535 -27.95 -11.80 -5.68
C MET A 535 -27.84 -12.75 -6.88
N ASN A 536 -28.89 -12.85 -7.70
CA ASN A 536 -28.84 -13.65 -8.93
C ASN A 536 -27.83 -13.08 -9.94
N ARG A 537 -27.76 -11.75 -10.09
CA ARG A 537 -26.74 -11.10 -10.94
C ARG A 537 -25.33 -11.37 -10.44
N LEU A 538 -25.10 -11.29 -9.13
CA LEU A 538 -23.79 -11.58 -8.52
C LEU A 538 -23.36 -13.03 -8.76
N ILE A 539 -24.29 -13.98 -8.63
CA ILE A 539 -24.02 -15.38 -8.97
C ILE A 539 -23.64 -15.51 -10.45
N ASP A 540 -24.39 -14.88 -11.36
CA ASP A 540 -24.11 -14.97 -12.79
C ASP A 540 -22.72 -14.41 -13.13
N MET A 541 -22.37 -13.25 -12.56
CA MET A 541 -21.06 -12.61 -12.75
C MET A 541 -19.90 -13.46 -12.22
N GLU A 542 -20.06 -14.09 -11.06
CA GLU A 542 -19.02 -14.95 -10.50
C GLU A 542 -18.92 -16.31 -11.23
N MET A 543 -19.99 -16.72 -11.91
CA MET A 543 -19.98 -17.94 -12.74
C MET A 543 -19.39 -17.71 -14.14
N GLU A 544 -19.26 -16.49 -14.63
CA GLU A 544 -18.62 -16.18 -15.92
C GLU A 544 -17.13 -16.58 -15.90
N GLY A 545 -16.73 -17.47 -16.82
CA GLY A 545 -15.34 -17.93 -16.97
C GLY A 545 -14.92 -19.11 -16.07
N SER A 546 -15.85 -19.76 -15.37
CA SER A 546 -15.57 -20.90 -14.47
C SER A 546 -15.42 -22.25 -15.20
N VAL A 547 -15.36 -22.25 -16.53
CA VAL A 547 -15.26 -23.46 -17.36
C VAL A 547 -14.01 -23.31 -18.24
N GLY A 548 -12.93 -23.96 -17.81
CA GLY A 548 -11.60 -23.96 -18.45
C GLY A 548 -10.59 -24.74 -17.64
#